data_AF-A0A453HS00-F1
#
_entry.id   AF-A0A453HS00-F1
#
_cell.length_a   1.000
_cell.length_b   1.000
_cell.length_c   1.000
_cell.angle_alpha   90.00
_cell.angle_beta   90.00
_cell.angle_gamma   90.00
#
_symmetry.space_group_name_H-M   'P 1'
#
loop_
_entity.id
_entity.type
_entity.pdbx_description
1 polymer ?
#
loop_
_entity_poly.entity_id
_entity_poly.type
_entity_poly.pdbx_seq_one_letter_code
_entity_poly.pdbx_strand_id
1 'polypeptide(L)'
;MLFVEIPAGVGYSYSNTTSDYHNTGDKRSTDDAYTFLVNWLERFPKYRDRDFFITGESYAGHYVPELANLIISNNRARGATNVKLKGVAIGNADLQYNLTLRATFDYFWMHAMISGKTYRTVQANCGFNGTYTKDCDNAMNLAIKEKGNVDDYNIYAPICRDASSPLRSSDPVVFGDPCTNHYVSSYLNRPEVQRALHANTTGLNYPWTDCSQLVFDNWKDSPETVLPSIRKLISSGTRVWLYRYSYIYSPGILVLKYRSNQLLMSY
;
A
#
# COMPACT_ATOMS: atom_id res chain seq x y z
N MET A 1 18.56 -2.19 4.43
CA MET A 1 17.13 -1.85 4.29
C MET A 1 16.55 -1.68 5.68
N LEU A 2 15.55 -0.82 5.84
CA LEU A 2 14.85 -0.59 7.09
C LEU A 2 13.37 -0.83 6.83
N PHE A 3 12.75 -1.75 7.58
CA PHE A 3 11.32 -2.01 7.55
C PHE A 3 10.69 -1.33 8.75
N VAL A 4 9.58 -0.63 8.53
CA VAL A 4 8.91 0.18 9.54
C VAL A 4 7.44 -0.17 9.53
N GLU A 5 6.92 -0.61 10.67
CA GLU A 5 5.49 -0.84 10.86
C GLU A 5 4.87 0.47 11.32
N ILE A 6 3.96 1.02 10.52
CA ILE A 6 3.32 2.30 10.78
C ILE A 6 1.93 2.33 10.12
N PRO A 7 0.91 2.98 10.72
CA PRO A 7 0.87 3.71 12.01
C PRO A 7 0.91 2.82 13.27
N ALA A 8 0.82 3.46 14.43
CA ALA A 8 0.53 2.77 15.69
C ALA A 8 -0.75 1.92 15.54
N GLY A 9 -0.68 0.67 15.99
CA GLY A 9 -1.70 -0.36 15.79
C GLY A 9 -1.39 -1.33 14.63
N VAL A 10 -0.36 -1.09 13.82
CA VAL A 10 0.12 -2.01 12.78
C VAL A 10 1.25 -2.88 13.34
N GLY A 11 1.12 -4.21 13.18
CA GLY A 11 2.14 -5.17 13.59
C GLY A 11 2.47 -5.06 15.09
N TYR A 12 3.72 -4.72 15.41
CA TYR A 12 4.18 -4.46 16.77
C TYR A 12 4.18 -2.97 17.16
N SER A 13 3.87 -2.06 16.25
CA SER A 13 3.83 -0.63 16.56
C SER A 13 2.60 -0.30 17.41
N TYR A 14 2.81 0.42 18.51
CA TYR A 14 1.76 0.74 19.48
C TYR A 14 1.92 2.14 20.06
N SER A 15 0.84 2.65 20.64
CA SER A 15 0.79 3.85 21.46
C SER A 15 0.16 3.55 22.83
N ASN A 16 0.62 4.25 23.86
CA ASN A 16 0.01 4.23 25.19
C ASN A 16 -1.24 5.13 25.26
N THR A 17 -1.53 5.89 24.21
CA THR A 17 -2.63 6.85 24.16
C THR A 17 -3.75 6.30 23.26
N THR A 18 -4.89 5.95 23.86
CA THR A 18 -6.02 5.33 23.17
C THR A 18 -6.53 6.14 21.98
N SER A 19 -6.55 7.47 22.07
CA SER A 19 -7.03 8.33 20.97
C SER A 19 -6.18 8.23 19.71
N ASP A 20 -4.95 7.71 19.79
CA ASP A 20 -4.07 7.58 18.64
C ASP A 20 -4.57 6.57 17.63
N TYR A 21 -5.17 5.49 18.12
CA TYR A 21 -5.78 4.46 17.28
C TYR A 21 -7.07 4.93 16.61
N HIS A 22 -7.70 5.99 17.13
CA HIS A 22 -8.95 6.54 16.60
C HIS A 22 -8.77 7.81 15.76
N ASN A 23 -7.58 8.40 15.78
CA ASN A 23 -7.22 9.61 15.05
C ASN A 23 -6.02 9.31 14.16
N THR A 24 -6.14 8.27 13.33
CA THR A 24 -5.10 7.81 12.39
C THR A 24 -5.49 8.14 10.95
N GLY A 25 -4.49 8.29 10.09
CA GLY A 25 -4.69 8.66 8.69
C GLY A 25 -3.39 9.08 8.01
N ASP A 26 -3.46 9.50 6.74
CA ASP A 26 -2.30 9.82 5.91
C ASP A 26 -1.41 10.88 6.58
N LYS A 27 -2.00 12.01 6.97
CA LYS A 27 -1.25 13.11 7.59
C LYS A 27 -0.51 12.67 8.85
N ARG A 28 -1.19 11.99 9.77
CA ARG A 28 -0.60 11.58 11.04
C ARG A 28 0.50 10.54 10.82
N SER A 29 0.24 9.55 9.97
CA SER A 29 1.22 8.51 9.63
C SER A 29 2.47 9.11 9.02
N THR A 30 2.34 10.15 8.20
CA THR A 30 3.46 10.90 7.63
C THR A 30 4.26 11.64 8.71
N ASP A 31 3.59 12.33 9.64
CA ASP A 31 4.24 13.05 10.75
C ASP A 31 4.97 12.09 11.71
N ASP A 32 4.36 10.94 12.02
CA ASP A 32 4.94 9.89 12.86
C ASP A 32 6.13 9.19 12.16
N ALA A 33 6.03 8.91 10.85
CA ALA A 33 7.12 8.33 10.06
C ALA A 33 8.35 9.24 10.03
N TYR A 34 8.13 10.54 9.85
CA TYR A 34 9.21 11.52 9.85
C TYR A 34 9.87 11.62 11.22
N THR A 35 9.07 11.67 12.29
CA THR A 35 9.58 11.68 13.67
C THR A 35 10.42 10.44 13.96
N PHE A 36 9.92 9.25 13.58
CA PHE A 36 10.69 8.01 13.67
C PHE A 36 12.01 8.11 12.91
N LEU A 37 12.01 8.55 11.66
CA LEU A 37 13.20 8.63 10.81
C LEU A 37 14.28 9.55 11.42
N VAL A 38 13.89 10.72 11.91
CA VAL A 38 14.82 11.67 12.55
C VAL A 38 15.44 11.04 13.80
N ASN A 39 14.61 10.49 14.69
CA ASN A 39 15.08 9.84 15.92
C ASN A 39 15.96 8.61 15.62
N TRP A 40 15.63 7.86 14.57
CA TRP A 40 16.44 6.72 14.13
C TRP A 40 17.82 7.17 13.63
N LEU A 41 17.89 8.26 12.86
CA LEU A 41 19.16 8.84 12.40
C LEU A 41 19.97 9.47 13.55
N GLU A 42 19.33 9.91 14.62
CA GLU A 42 20.00 10.30 15.86
C GLU A 42 20.57 9.12 16.62
N ARG A 43 19.80 8.04 16.74
CA ARG A 43 20.25 6.81 17.38
C ARG A 43 21.35 6.10 16.59
N PHE A 44 21.30 6.18 15.26
CA PHE A 44 22.23 5.53 14.35
C PHE A 44 22.94 6.53 13.41
N PRO A 45 23.82 7.40 13.95
CA PRO A 45 24.40 8.52 13.20
C PRO A 45 25.24 8.09 12.00
N LYS A 46 25.79 6.86 12.00
CA LYS A 46 26.56 6.28 10.89
C LYS A 46 25.79 6.18 9.56
N TYR A 47 24.47 6.35 9.57
CA TYR A 47 23.64 6.35 8.36
C TYR A 47 23.24 7.74 7.86
N ARG A 48 23.52 8.82 8.60
CA ARG A 48 23.06 10.20 8.28
C ARG A 48 23.49 10.67 6.89
N ASP A 49 24.73 10.39 6.50
CA ASP A 49 25.29 10.87 5.22
C ASP A 49 25.03 9.93 4.03
N ARG A 50 24.35 8.81 4.27
CA ARG A 50 24.05 7.83 3.22
C ARG A 50 22.91 8.31 2.34
N ASP A 51 23.00 7.95 1.08
CA ASP A 51 21.90 8.15 0.14
C ASP A 51 20.66 7.41 0.63
N PHE A 52 19.58 8.15 0.81
CA PHE A 52 18.33 7.65 1.37
C PHE A 52 17.29 7.47 0.28
N PHE A 53 16.61 6.34 0.30
CA PHE A 53 15.53 6.00 -0.62
C PHE A 53 14.34 5.53 0.19
N ILE A 54 13.14 5.89 -0.27
CA ILE A 54 11.89 5.44 0.33
C ILE A 54 11.22 4.50 -0.67
N THR A 55 10.88 3.31 -0.21
CA THR A 55 10.22 2.31 -1.05
C THR A 55 8.97 1.81 -0.37
N GLY A 56 7.92 1.54 -1.15
CA GLY A 56 6.67 1.00 -0.64
C GLY A 56 5.84 0.36 -1.74
N GLU A 57 4.73 -0.28 -1.33
CA GLU A 57 3.79 -0.94 -2.24
C GLU A 57 2.35 -0.57 -1.90
N SER A 58 1.44 -0.69 -2.87
CA SER A 58 -0.01 -0.57 -2.64
C SER A 58 -0.39 0.81 -2.11
N TYR A 59 -1.02 0.90 -0.94
CA TYR A 59 -1.38 2.15 -0.30
C TYR A 59 -0.17 3.02 0.07
N ALA A 60 1.05 2.47 0.06
CA ALA A 60 2.26 3.29 0.16
C ALA A 60 2.45 4.26 -1.02
N GLY A 61 1.61 4.16 -2.08
CA GLY A 61 1.38 5.24 -3.04
C GLY A 61 1.00 6.58 -2.40
N HIS A 62 0.38 6.56 -1.23
CA HIS A 62 0.08 7.73 -0.40
C HIS A 62 1.25 8.06 0.54
N TYR A 63 1.69 7.08 1.33
CA TYR A 63 2.72 7.30 2.35
C TYR A 63 4.05 7.78 1.79
N VAL A 64 4.52 7.17 0.69
CA VAL A 64 5.87 7.43 0.16
C VAL A 64 5.99 8.87 -0.38
N PRO A 65 5.06 9.37 -1.23
CA PRO A 65 5.12 10.75 -1.68
C PRO A 65 4.96 11.77 -0.55
N GLU A 66 4.11 11.50 0.43
CA GLU A 66 3.91 12.42 1.55
C GLU A 66 5.14 12.55 2.44
N LEU A 67 5.72 11.43 2.88
CA LEU A 67 6.94 11.42 3.68
C LEU A 67 8.11 12.07 2.93
N ALA A 68 8.29 11.75 1.65
CA ALA A 68 9.33 12.35 0.83
C ALA A 68 9.17 13.89 0.72
N ASN A 69 7.94 14.37 0.52
CA ASN A 69 7.66 15.80 0.49
C ASN A 69 7.91 16.48 1.83
N LEU A 70 7.57 15.81 2.95
CA LEU A 70 7.81 16.33 4.29
C LEU A 70 9.31 16.42 4.60
N ILE A 71 10.11 15.43 4.19
CA ILE A 71 11.57 15.45 4.27
C ILE A 71 12.14 16.64 3.50
N ILE A 72 11.71 16.83 2.24
CA ILE A 72 12.20 17.95 1.41
C ILE A 72 11.87 19.29 2.03
N SER A 73 10.67 19.47 2.60
CA SER A 73 10.32 20.71 3.30
C SER A 73 11.15 20.93 4.55
N ASN A 74 11.38 19.90 5.36
CA ASN A 74 12.15 20.03 6.60
C ASN A 74 13.64 20.25 6.35
N ASN A 75 14.23 19.63 5.33
CA ASN A 75 15.63 19.87 4.96
C ASN A 75 15.92 21.35 4.62
N ARG A 76 14.90 22.14 4.27
CA ARG A 76 15.02 23.59 4.01
C ARG A 76 14.95 24.43 5.28
N ALA A 77 14.51 23.86 6.40
CA ALA A 77 14.43 24.56 7.68
C ALA A 77 15.82 24.69 8.31
N ARG A 78 16.07 25.82 9.00
CA ARG A 78 17.36 26.06 9.69
C ARG A 78 17.52 25.07 10.85
N GLY A 79 18.65 24.39 10.92
CA GLY A 79 18.98 23.46 12.00
C GLY A 79 18.30 22.09 11.92
N ALA A 80 17.62 21.78 10.83
CA ALA A 80 16.97 20.48 10.65
C ALA A 80 17.98 19.35 10.39
N THR A 81 17.63 18.13 10.82
CA THR A 81 18.33 16.91 10.44
C THR A 81 18.21 16.71 8.93
N ASN A 82 19.31 16.93 8.21
CA ASN A 82 19.33 16.81 6.76
C ASN A 82 19.29 15.33 6.34
N VAL A 83 18.16 14.90 5.77
CA VAL A 83 18.01 13.56 5.19
C VAL A 83 18.38 13.60 3.71
N LYS A 84 19.38 12.83 3.30
CA LYS A 84 19.91 12.82 1.93
C LYS A 84 19.04 12.01 0.96
N LEU A 85 17.77 12.40 0.82
CA LEU A 85 16.79 11.76 -0.06
C LEU A 85 17.25 11.82 -1.53
N LYS A 86 17.36 10.65 -2.17
CA LYS A 86 17.81 10.50 -3.56
C LYS A 86 16.75 9.98 -4.51
N GLY A 87 15.67 9.40 -3.99
CA GLY A 87 14.58 8.91 -4.80
C GLY A 87 13.55 8.11 -4.02
N VAL A 88 12.47 7.80 -4.71
CA VAL A 88 11.40 6.94 -4.23
C VAL A 88 11.09 5.86 -5.26
N ALA A 89 10.72 4.67 -4.80
CA ALA A 89 10.22 3.60 -5.65
C ALA A 89 8.92 3.02 -5.10
N ILE A 90 7.87 2.99 -5.90
CA ILE A 90 6.54 2.56 -5.45
C ILE A 90 6.01 1.48 -6.39
N GLY A 91 5.85 0.27 -5.85
CA GLY A 91 5.30 -0.88 -6.54
C GLY A 91 3.78 -0.91 -6.43
N ASN A 92 3.07 -1.24 -7.51
CA ASN A 92 1.63 -1.52 -7.48
C ASN A 92 0.83 -0.45 -6.72
N ALA A 93 1.21 0.81 -6.90
CA ALA A 93 0.73 1.92 -6.08
C ALA A 93 -0.75 2.21 -6.34
N ASP A 94 -1.53 2.46 -5.30
CA ASP A 94 -2.78 3.20 -5.44
C ASP A 94 -2.46 4.70 -5.47
N LEU A 95 -2.84 5.36 -6.58
CA LEU A 95 -2.53 6.77 -6.82
C LEU A 95 -3.78 7.63 -6.98
N GLN A 96 -4.89 7.00 -7.36
CA GLN A 96 -6.13 7.65 -7.76
C GLN A 96 -7.31 6.70 -7.54
N TYR A 97 -7.93 6.75 -6.36
CA TYR A 97 -8.90 5.74 -5.92
C TYR A 97 -10.02 5.45 -6.93
N ASN A 98 -10.71 6.48 -7.42
CA ASN A 98 -11.84 6.31 -8.35
C ASN A 98 -11.40 5.69 -9.68
N LEU A 99 -10.21 6.05 -10.12
CA LEU A 99 -9.64 5.58 -11.37
C LEU A 99 -9.13 4.15 -11.27
N THR A 100 -8.54 3.85 -10.12
CA THR A 100 -8.19 2.52 -9.64
C THR A 100 -9.46 1.63 -9.64
N LEU A 101 -10.55 2.07 -9.02
CA LEU A 101 -11.81 1.32 -8.97
C LEU A 101 -12.45 1.09 -10.35
N ARG A 102 -12.30 2.00 -11.30
CA ARG A 102 -12.73 1.73 -12.68
C ARG A 102 -11.88 0.66 -13.33
N ALA A 103 -10.56 0.82 -13.26
CA ALA A 103 -9.59 -0.09 -13.86
C ALA A 103 -9.74 -1.53 -13.33
N THR A 104 -10.20 -1.69 -12.09
CA THR A 104 -10.61 -2.94 -11.48
C THR A 104 -11.61 -3.73 -12.34
N PHE A 105 -12.72 -3.10 -12.73
CA PHE A 105 -13.77 -3.78 -13.47
C PHE A 105 -13.40 -3.97 -14.94
N ASP A 106 -12.59 -3.06 -15.50
CA ASP A 106 -11.96 -3.24 -16.80
C ASP A 106 -11.05 -4.50 -16.78
N TYR A 107 -10.23 -4.64 -15.73
CA TYR A 107 -9.33 -5.79 -15.56
C TYR A 107 -10.10 -7.10 -15.41
N PHE A 108 -11.17 -7.12 -14.61
CA PHE A 108 -12.03 -8.30 -14.45
C PHE A 108 -12.61 -8.77 -15.78
N TRP A 109 -13.08 -7.83 -16.60
CA TRP A 109 -13.63 -8.16 -17.91
C TRP A 109 -12.56 -8.63 -18.90
N MET A 110 -11.41 -7.95 -18.95
CA MET A 110 -10.32 -8.30 -19.86
C MET A 110 -9.68 -9.66 -19.57
N HIS A 111 -9.77 -10.14 -18.32
CA HIS A 111 -9.28 -11.47 -17.91
C HIS A 111 -10.40 -12.51 -17.83
N ALA A 112 -11.55 -12.26 -18.47
CA ALA A 112 -12.68 -13.16 -18.56
C ALA A 112 -13.24 -13.63 -17.20
N MET A 113 -13.06 -12.82 -16.15
CA MET A 113 -13.60 -13.12 -14.81
C MET A 113 -15.06 -12.66 -14.66
N ILE A 114 -15.50 -11.72 -15.49
CA ILE A 114 -16.90 -11.28 -15.57
C ILE A 114 -17.38 -11.22 -17.02
N SER A 115 -18.67 -11.46 -17.24
CA SER A 115 -19.29 -11.37 -18.56
C SER A 115 -19.35 -9.93 -19.06
N GLY A 116 -19.37 -9.78 -20.39
CA GLY A 116 -19.57 -8.47 -21.02
C GLY A 116 -20.90 -7.81 -20.65
N LYS A 117 -21.91 -8.59 -20.24
CA LYS A 117 -23.18 -8.05 -19.73
C LYS A 117 -22.94 -7.33 -18.40
N THR A 118 -22.33 -8.02 -17.44
CA THR A 118 -22.04 -7.47 -16.11
C THR A 118 -21.09 -6.29 -16.17
N TYR A 119 -20.04 -6.37 -17.00
CA TYR A 119 -19.16 -5.24 -17.25
C TYR A 119 -19.92 -3.99 -17.75
N ARG A 120 -20.80 -4.14 -18.76
CA ARG A 120 -21.63 -3.02 -19.24
C ARG A 120 -22.60 -2.49 -18.19
N THR A 121 -23.14 -3.36 -17.34
CA THR A 121 -23.99 -2.94 -16.21
C THR A 121 -23.21 -2.05 -15.24
N VAL A 122 -21.97 -2.41 -14.90
CA VAL A 122 -21.10 -1.55 -14.07
C VAL A 122 -20.85 -0.21 -14.76
N GLN A 123 -20.38 -0.21 -16.01
CA GLN A 123 -20.05 1.04 -16.73
C GLN A 123 -21.26 1.96 -16.94
N ALA A 124 -22.48 1.40 -17.01
CA ALA A 124 -23.71 2.17 -17.18
C ALA A 124 -24.22 2.81 -15.87
N ASN A 125 -23.95 2.18 -14.72
CA ASN A 125 -24.47 2.63 -13.43
C ASN A 125 -23.44 3.37 -12.58
N CYS A 126 -22.13 3.22 -12.88
CA CYS A 126 -21.05 3.78 -12.08
C CYS A 126 -20.32 4.92 -12.78
N GLY A 127 -20.32 6.10 -12.17
CA GLY A 127 -19.61 7.29 -12.68
C GLY A 127 -18.12 7.33 -12.35
N PHE A 128 -17.65 6.53 -11.38
CA PHE A 128 -16.25 6.52 -10.90
C PHE A 128 -15.70 7.92 -10.63
N ASN A 129 -16.47 8.72 -9.89
CA ASN A 129 -16.19 10.12 -9.56
C ASN A 129 -16.41 10.40 -8.06
N GLY A 130 -16.37 9.36 -7.23
CA GLY A 130 -16.55 9.44 -5.78
C GLY A 130 -18.00 9.39 -5.32
N THR A 131 -18.97 9.45 -6.24
CA THR A 131 -20.40 9.30 -5.91
C THR A 131 -20.90 7.92 -6.36
N TYR A 132 -21.28 7.08 -5.40
CA TYR A 132 -21.73 5.71 -5.64
C TYR A 132 -23.19 5.58 -5.24
N THR A 133 -24.06 5.43 -6.24
CA THR A 133 -25.49 5.19 -6.02
C THR A 133 -25.73 3.72 -5.66
N LYS A 134 -26.91 3.43 -5.08
CA LYS A 134 -27.32 2.04 -4.80
C LYS A 134 -27.28 1.16 -6.06
N ASP A 135 -27.59 1.71 -7.23
CA ASP A 135 -27.52 0.97 -8.50
C ASP A 135 -26.08 0.68 -8.93
N CYS A 136 -25.16 1.61 -8.70
CA CYS A 136 -23.74 1.34 -8.89
C CYS A 136 -23.25 0.27 -7.91
N ASP A 137 -23.58 0.36 -6.63
CA ASP A 137 -23.19 -0.63 -5.62
C ASP A 137 -23.72 -2.02 -5.99
N ASN A 138 -24.98 -2.12 -6.43
CA ASN A 138 -25.56 -3.36 -6.91
C ASN A 138 -24.83 -3.92 -8.13
N ALA A 139 -24.45 -3.06 -9.08
CA ALA A 139 -23.69 -3.45 -10.27
C ALA A 139 -22.27 -3.94 -9.91
N MET A 140 -21.58 -3.24 -9.01
CA MET A 140 -20.26 -3.65 -8.50
C MET A 140 -20.34 -4.98 -7.75
N ASN A 141 -21.35 -5.14 -6.89
CA ASN A 141 -21.59 -6.40 -6.17
C ASN A 141 -21.91 -7.57 -7.10
N LEU A 142 -22.64 -7.33 -8.20
CA LEU A 142 -22.86 -8.34 -9.24
C LEU A 142 -21.53 -8.78 -9.86
N ALA A 143 -20.65 -7.84 -10.21
CA ALA A 143 -19.34 -8.14 -10.78
C ALA A 143 -18.44 -8.90 -9.78
N ILE A 144 -18.41 -8.51 -8.51
CA ILE A 144 -17.66 -9.21 -7.46
C ILE A 144 -18.18 -10.65 -7.28
N LYS A 145 -19.50 -10.82 -7.28
CA LYS A 145 -20.12 -12.15 -7.17
C LYS A 145 -19.80 -13.04 -8.37
N GLU A 146 -19.81 -12.48 -9.58
CA GLU A 146 -19.52 -13.21 -10.81
C GLU A 146 -18.03 -13.57 -10.93
N LYS A 147 -17.12 -12.67 -10.51
CA LYS A 147 -15.69 -12.97 -10.38
C LYS A 147 -15.46 -14.25 -9.57
N GLY A 148 -16.26 -14.44 -8.52
CA GLY A 148 -16.18 -15.60 -7.65
C GLY A 148 -14.90 -15.59 -6.80
N ASN A 149 -14.45 -16.79 -6.45
CA ASN A 149 -13.32 -16.98 -5.55
C ASN A 149 -12.02 -16.99 -6.36
N VAL A 150 -11.55 -15.79 -6.73
CA VAL A 150 -10.26 -15.52 -7.37
C VAL A 150 -9.51 -14.51 -6.52
N ASP A 151 -8.22 -14.74 -6.28
CA ASP A 151 -7.37 -13.82 -5.53
C ASP A 151 -7.13 -12.53 -6.34
N ASP A 152 -7.45 -11.39 -5.73
CA ASP A 152 -7.26 -10.06 -6.31
C ASP A 152 -5.77 -9.66 -6.33
N TYR A 153 -4.91 -10.30 -5.53
CA TYR A 153 -3.48 -10.02 -5.55
C TYR A 153 -2.72 -10.89 -6.56
N ASN A 154 -3.28 -12.03 -6.99
CA ASN A 154 -2.70 -12.83 -8.07
C ASN A 154 -3.77 -13.77 -8.68
N ILE A 155 -4.31 -13.38 -9.84
CA ILE A 155 -5.40 -14.15 -10.48
C ILE A 155 -4.98 -15.54 -10.99
N TYR A 156 -3.68 -15.80 -11.07
CA TYR A 156 -3.13 -17.10 -11.47
C TYR A 156 -2.68 -17.95 -10.28
N ALA A 157 -2.67 -17.41 -9.06
CA ALA A 157 -2.30 -18.16 -7.88
C ALA A 157 -3.46 -19.02 -7.37
N PRO A 158 -3.18 -20.19 -6.78
CA PRO A 158 -4.18 -20.91 -6.03
C PRO A 158 -4.56 -20.12 -4.78
N ILE A 159 -5.79 -20.29 -4.31
CA ILE A 159 -6.21 -19.68 -3.05
C ILE A 159 -5.71 -20.50 -1.89
N CYS A 160 -5.03 -19.84 -0.95
CA CYS A 160 -4.69 -20.45 0.33
C CYS A 160 -5.95 -20.61 1.18
N ARG A 161 -6.31 -21.85 1.53
CA ARG A 161 -7.41 -22.13 2.47
C ARG A 161 -6.92 -22.48 3.87
N ASP A 162 -5.74 -23.07 3.97
CA ASP A 162 -5.12 -23.47 5.22
C ASP A 162 -3.59 -23.49 5.06
N ALA A 163 -2.90 -22.89 6.02
CA ALA A 163 -1.45 -22.94 6.14
C ALA A 163 -0.92 -24.37 6.32
N SER A 164 -1.75 -25.29 6.82
CA SER A 164 -1.39 -26.70 7.06
C SER A 164 -1.16 -27.49 5.77
N SER A 165 -1.73 -27.04 4.64
CA SER A 165 -1.56 -27.66 3.33
C SER A 165 -1.23 -26.59 2.27
N PRO A 166 0.01 -26.07 2.27
CA PRO A 166 0.47 -25.20 1.19
C PRO A 166 0.31 -25.96 -0.13
N LEU A 167 -0.56 -25.48 -1.01
CA LEU A 167 -0.50 -25.89 -2.40
C LEU A 167 0.77 -25.28 -2.98
N ARG A 168 1.90 -25.99 -2.83
CA ARG A 168 3.13 -25.67 -3.55
C ARG A 168 2.86 -25.89 -5.03
N SER A 169 2.39 -24.85 -5.71
CA SER A 169 2.38 -24.84 -7.15
C SER A 169 3.82 -24.88 -7.62
N SER A 170 4.22 -25.94 -8.30
CA SER A 170 5.49 -26.03 -9.02
C SER A 170 5.46 -25.24 -10.34
N ASP A 171 4.37 -24.51 -10.60
CA ASP A 171 4.16 -23.78 -11.83
C ASP A 171 4.95 -22.46 -11.78
N PRO A 172 5.94 -22.25 -12.68
CA PRO A 172 6.74 -21.03 -12.73
C PRO A 172 5.92 -19.76 -13.02
N VAL A 173 4.65 -19.89 -13.43
CA VAL A 173 3.72 -18.77 -13.63
C VAL A 173 3.18 -18.22 -12.29
N VAL A 174 3.16 -19.04 -11.23
CA VAL A 174 2.68 -18.62 -9.90
C VAL A 174 3.83 -17.95 -9.14
N PHE A 175 3.95 -16.63 -9.30
CA PHE A 175 4.84 -15.82 -8.48
C PHE A 175 4.25 -15.63 -7.07
N GLY A 176 4.94 -16.17 -6.07
CA GLY A 176 4.61 -16.01 -4.65
C GLY A 176 3.78 -17.15 -4.07
N ASP A 177 4.03 -17.46 -2.80
CA ASP A 177 3.25 -18.43 -2.04
C ASP A 177 1.98 -17.73 -1.48
N PRO A 178 0.76 -18.09 -1.93
CA PRO A 178 -0.48 -17.45 -1.49
C PRO A 178 -0.75 -17.64 0.01
N CYS A 179 -0.06 -18.59 0.66
CA CYS A 179 -0.18 -18.83 2.09
C CYS A 179 0.83 -18.04 2.93
N THR A 180 1.68 -17.20 2.31
CA THR A 180 2.77 -16.47 2.99
C THR A 180 2.32 -15.77 4.27
N ASN A 181 1.19 -15.06 4.24
CA ASN A 181 0.70 -14.28 5.39
C ASN A 181 0.42 -15.17 6.61
N HIS A 182 -0.02 -16.42 6.41
CA HIS A 182 -0.25 -17.34 7.52
C HIS A 182 1.05 -17.77 8.20
N TYR A 183 2.08 -18.11 7.43
CA TYR A 183 3.37 -18.51 8.00
C TYR A 183 4.06 -17.35 8.71
N VAL A 184 3.98 -16.15 8.12
CA VAL A 184 4.54 -14.94 8.72
C VAL A 184 3.83 -14.61 10.03
N SER A 185 2.49 -14.62 10.05
CA SER A 185 1.73 -14.40 11.28
C SER A 185 2.05 -15.45 12.34
N SER A 186 2.11 -16.73 11.96
CA SER A 186 2.50 -17.80 12.89
C SER A 186 3.92 -17.61 13.45
N TYR A 187 4.87 -17.21 12.61
CA TYR A 187 6.26 -17.00 13.00
C TYR A 187 6.43 -15.79 13.92
N LEU A 188 5.85 -14.65 13.57
CA LEU A 188 5.96 -13.40 14.34
C LEU A 188 5.19 -13.44 15.67
N ASN A 189 4.23 -14.35 15.83
CA ASN A 189 3.57 -14.58 17.12
C ASN A 189 4.30 -15.55 18.06
N ARG A 190 5.46 -16.11 17.65
CA ARG A 190 6.26 -16.97 18.53
C ARG A 190 6.98 -16.15 19.61
N PRO A 191 6.89 -16.53 20.90
CA PRO A 191 7.56 -15.79 21.98
C PRO A 191 9.08 -15.68 21.81
N GLU A 192 9.73 -16.71 21.29
CA GLU A 192 11.17 -16.68 21.00
C GLU A 192 11.54 -15.70 19.88
N VAL A 193 10.67 -15.54 18.88
CA VAL A 193 10.87 -14.59 17.78
C VAL A 193 10.66 -13.16 18.28
N GLN A 194 9.59 -12.91 19.04
CA GLN A 194 9.34 -11.59 19.64
C GLN A 194 10.50 -11.16 20.54
N ARG A 195 11.01 -12.07 21.38
CA ARG A 195 12.21 -11.81 22.20
C ARG A 195 13.44 -11.49 21.34
N ALA A 196 13.69 -12.24 20.28
CA ALA A 196 14.85 -12.03 19.41
C ALA A 196 14.78 -10.71 18.62
N LEU A 197 13.58 -10.26 18.24
CA LEU A 197 13.35 -8.98 17.59
C LEU A 197 13.30 -7.80 18.57
N HIS A 198 13.33 -8.06 19.88
CA HIS A 198 13.00 -7.09 20.92
C HIS A 198 11.63 -6.42 20.67
N ALA A 199 10.68 -7.20 20.13
CA ALA A 199 9.32 -6.79 19.87
C ALA A 199 8.40 -7.19 21.05
N ASN A 200 7.23 -6.57 21.14
CA ASN A 200 6.21 -6.87 22.16
C ASN A 200 6.73 -6.84 23.62
N THR A 201 7.66 -5.93 23.94
CA THR A 201 8.28 -5.85 25.28
C THR A 201 7.32 -5.35 26.36
N THR A 202 6.19 -4.77 25.96
CA THR A 202 5.15 -4.22 26.85
C THR A 202 3.97 -5.16 27.07
N GLY A 203 3.93 -6.32 26.42
CA GLY A 203 2.79 -7.24 26.51
C GLY A 203 1.53 -6.68 25.83
N LEU A 204 1.65 -6.39 24.52
CA LEU A 204 0.53 -6.06 23.65
C LEU A 204 -0.61 -7.06 23.85
N ASN A 205 -1.82 -6.53 23.97
CA ASN A 205 -3.05 -7.30 24.21
C ASN A 205 -3.66 -7.88 22.93
N TYR A 206 -2.94 -7.80 21.81
CA TYR A 206 -3.30 -8.35 20.51
C TYR A 206 -2.10 -9.10 19.90
N PRO A 207 -2.36 -10.13 19.07
CA PRO A 207 -1.30 -10.78 18.30
C PRO A 207 -0.83 -9.87 17.16
N TRP A 208 0.38 -10.11 16.68
CA TRP A 208 0.85 -9.53 15.43
C TRP A 208 -0.04 -10.02 14.27
N THR A 209 -0.52 -9.10 13.44
CA THR A 209 -1.24 -9.39 12.20
C THR A 209 -0.64 -8.59 11.04
N ASP A 210 -0.83 -9.08 9.82
CA ASP A 210 -0.36 -8.46 8.58
C ASP A 210 -1.04 -7.11 8.34
N CYS A 211 -2.35 -7.04 8.59
CA CYS A 211 -3.15 -5.83 8.51
C CYS A 211 -3.88 -5.57 9.83
N SER A 212 -4.08 -4.29 10.17
CA SER A 212 -4.77 -3.89 11.40
C SER A 212 -6.18 -3.40 11.10
N GLN A 213 -7.19 -4.20 11.47
CA GLN A 213 -8.59 -3.81 11.31
C GLN A 213 -8.92 -2.56 12.14
N LEU A 214 -8.31 -2.43 13.32
CA LEU A 214 -8.44 -1.25 14.17
C LEU A 214 -8.03 0.03 13.43
N VAL A 215 -6.90 0.00 12.73
CA VAL A 215 -6.41 1.15 11.94
C VAL A 215 -7.32 1.39 10.74
N PHE A 216 -7.72 0.34 10.04
CA PHE A 216 -8.60 0.44 8.87
C PHE A 216 -9.95 1.10 9.22
N ASP A 217 -10.61 0.66 10.29
CA ASP A 217 -11.92 1.16 10.71
C ASP A 217 -11.88 2.62 11.20
N ASN A 218 -10.69 3.12 11.56
CA ASN A 218 -10.50 4.43 12.15
C ASN A 218 -9.73 5.42 11.27
N TRP A 219 -9.43 5.04 10.01
CA TRP A 219 -8.72 5.88 9.05
C TRP A 219 -9.50 7.16 8.71
N LYS A 220 -8.89 8.34 8.88
CA LYS A 220 -9.60 9.64 8.81
C LYS A 220 -9.41 10.41 7.52
N ASP A 221 -8.24 10.33 6.91
CA ASP A 221 -7.91 11.05 5.69
C ASP A 221 -7.23 10.14 4.68
N SER A 222 -7.79 10.14 3.46
CA SER A 222 -7.32 9.41 2.29
C SER A 222 -7.69 10.26 1.07
N PRO A 223 -6.82 11.17 0.60
CA PRO A 223 -7.13 12.02 -0.54
C PRO A 223 -7.38 11.16 -1.78
N GLU A 224 -8.32 11.57 -2.63
CA GLU A 224 -8.68 10.79 -3.83
C GLU A 224 -7.47 10.56 -4.77
N THR A 225 -6.52 11.50 -4.78
CA THR A 225 -5.35 11.46 -5.66
C THR A 225 -4.08 11.97 -4.99
N VAL A 226 -2.97 11.29 -5.25
CA VAL A 226 -1.61 11.67 -4.79
C VAL A 226 -0.76 12.25 -5.91
N LEU A 227 -1.32 12.44 -7.11
CA LEU A 227 -0.61 13.02 -8.26
C LEU A 227 0.01 14.40 -7.96
N PRO A 228 -0.64 15.32 -7.21
CA PRO A 228 0.00 16.58 -6.83
C PRO A 228 1.29 16.36 -6.02
N SER A 229 1.28 15.42 -5.08
CA SER A 229 2.43 15.05 -4.25
C SER A 229 3.57 14.47 -5.11
N ILE A 230 3.25 13.59 -6.06
CA ILE A 230 4.24 13.03 -7.00
C ILE A 230 4.82 14.13 -7.92
N ARG A 231 3.99 15.03 -8.45
CA ARG A 231 4.47 16.16 -9.27
C ARG A 231 5.42 17.05 -8.48
N LYS A 232 5.12 17.33 -7.21
CA LYS A 232 6.01 18.09 -6.33
C LYS A 232 7.37 17.41 -6.13
N LEU A 233 7.40 16.08 -6.00
CA LEU A 233 8.66 15.32 -5.95
C LEU A 233 9.47 15.43 -7.23
N ILE A 234 8.84 15.25 -8.39
CA ILE A 234 9.52 15.37 -9.69
C ILE A 234 10.11 16.78 -9.84
N SER A 235 9.33 17.82 -9.53
CA SER A 235 9.79 19.21 -9.59
C SER A 235 10.91 19.54 -8.61
N SER A 236 11.07 18.76 -7.54
CA SER A 236 12.18 18.92 -6.59
C SER A 236 13.50 18.30 -7.05
N GLY A 237 13.50 17.59 -8.19
CA GLY A 237 14.64 16.80 -8.67
C GLY A 237 14.77 15.41 -8.01
N THR A 238 13.75 14.98 -7.24
CA THR A 238 13.72 13.64 -6.65
C THR A 238 13.41 12.62 -7.73
N ARG A 239 14.21 11.55 -7.83
CA ARG A 239 13.95 10.44 -8.76
C ARG A 239 12.72 9.66 -8.29
N VAL A 240 11.78 9.42 -9.19
CA VAL A 240 10.55 8.66 -8.90
C VAL A 240 10.49 7.45 -9.81
N TRP A 241 10.39 6.25 -9.23
CA TRP A 241 10.13 5.02 -9.96
C TRP A 241 8.76 4.46 -9.56
N LEU A 242 7.83 4.41 -10.51
CA LEU A 242 6.55 3.71 -10.34
C LEU A 242 6.62 2.42 -11.16
N TYR A 243 6.36 1.28 -10.53
CA TYR A 243 6.40 -0.02 -11.22
C TYR A 243 5.20 -0.89 -10.85
N ARG A 244 4.89 -1.87 -11.70
CA ARG A 244 3.77 -2.81 -11.50
C ARG A 244 4.15 -4.21 -11.95
N TYR A 245 3.53 -5.20 -11.32
CA TYR A 245 3.47 -6.57 -11.81
C TYR A 245 2.22 -6.77 -12.69
N SER A 246 2.30 -7.64 -13.71
CA SER A 246 1.21 -7.87 -14.68
C SER A 246 0.09 -8.79 -14.18
N TYR A 247 0.40 -9.67 -13.23
CA TYR A 247 -0.49 -10.70 -12.67
C TYR A 247 -1.23 -10.26 -11.39
N ILE A 248 -0.76 -9.18 -10.77
CA ILE A 248 -1.43 -8.59 -9.61
C ILE A 248 -2.53 -7.67 -10.11
N TYR A 249 -3.74 -7.86 -9.61
CA TYR A 249 -4.73 -6.80 -9.68
C TYR A 249 -4.31 -5.75 -8.64
N SER A 250 -3.55 -4.76 -9.11
CA SER A 250 -3.38 -3.49 -8.40
C SER A 250 -3.75 -2.39 -9.37
N PRO A 251 -4.87 -1.69 -9.14
CA PRO A 251 -5.50 -0.95 -10.24
C PRO A 251 -4.85 0.42 -10.55
N GLY A 252 -3.91 0.91 -9.74
CA GLY A 252 -3.43 2.29 -9.85
C GLY A 252 -2.56 2.64 -11.07
N ILE A 253 -2.03 1.65 -11.82
CA ILE A 253 -1.21 1.90 -13.02
C ILE A 253 -1.88 1.46 -14.34
N LEU A 254 -3.06 0.81 -14.31
CA LEU A 254 -3.78 0.57 -15.58
C LEU A 254 -4.01 1.89 -16.33
N VAL A 255 -4.15 3.00 -15.60
CA VAL A 255 -4.55 4.28 -16.19
C VAL A 255 -3.40 5.19 -16.61
N LEU A 256 -2.16 4.97 -16.16
CA LEU A 256 -1.01 5.67 -16.77
C LEU A 256 -0.84 5.29 -18.24
N LYS A 257 -1.25 4.08 -18.64
CA LYS A 257 -1.21 3.63 -20.04
C LYS A 257 -2.39 4.16 -20.87
N TYR A 258 -3.56 4.37 -20.27
CA TYR A 258 -4.78 4.79 -21.01
C TYR A 258 -4.94 6.30 -21.17
N ARG A 259 -4.30 7.14 -20.34
CA ARG A 259 -4.40 8.61 -20.43
C ARG A 259 -3.13 9.32 -20.90
N SER A 260 -2.24 8.59 -21.58
CA SER A 260 -0.95 9.14 -21.97
C SER A 260 -0.57 8.89 -23.43
N ASN A 261 -1.15 9.73 -24.30
CA ASN A 261 -0.35 10.33 -25.37
C ASN A 261 0.70 11.33 -24.81
N GLN A 262 1.12 11.20 -23.54
CA GLN A 262 2.02 12.15 -22.87
C GLN A 262 2.74 11.60 -21.61
N LEU A 263 3.00 10.30 -21.52
CA LEU A 263 3.97 9.72 -20.57
C LEU A 263 4.85 8.75 -21.34
N LEU A 264 5.69 9.34 -22.19
CA LEU A 264 6.85 8.66 -22.73
C LEU A 264 7.92 8.66 -21.63
N MET A 265 8.05 7.52 -20.94
CA MET A 265 9.34 7.11 -20.41
C MET A 265 9.80 5.92 -21.24
N SER A 266 10.57 6.21 -22.28
CA SER A 266 11.33 5.24 -23.05
C SER A 266 12.80 5.33 -22.65
N TYR A 267 13.32 4.17 -22.24
CA TYR A 267 14.71 3.81 -21.91
C TYR A 267 15.29 4.34 -20.59
#